data_AF-A0A9N8M909-F1
#
_entry.id   AF-A0A9N8M909-F1
#
_cell.length_a   1.000
_cell.length_b   1.000
_cell.length_c   1.000
_cell.angle_alpha   90.00
_cell.angle_beta   90.00
_cell.angle_gamma   90.00
#
_symmetry.space_group_name_H-M   'P 1'
#
loop_
_entity.id
_entity.type
_entity.pdbx_description
1 polymer ?
#
loop_
_entity_poly.entity_id
_entity_poly.type
_entity_poly.pdbx_seq_one_letter_code
_entity_poly.pdbx_strand_id
1 'polypeptide(L)' 'MDTPIAPPLRLSVTEPAREVSHAEVASSIRTFLQQYTARSGSSPASVGLGAEAGTHASSTSAQLSRLAENVEKESSR' A
#
# COMPACT_ATOMS: atom_id res chain seq x y z
N MET A 1 -0.80 32.11 5.21
CA MET A 1 -1.59 31.48 6.28
C MET A 1 -1.11 30.05 6.40
N ASP A 2 -0.24 29.77 7.36
CA ASP A 2 0.26 28.42 7.65
C ASP A 2 -0.91 27.58 8.17
N THR A 3 -1.36 26.62 7.36
CA THR A 3 -2.38 25.67 7.78
C THR A 3 -1.79 24.82 8.89
N PRO A 4 -2.34 24.84 10.13
CA PRO A 4 -1.80 24.02 11.19
C PRO A 4 -1.92 22.55 10.79
N ILE A 5 -0.79 21.84 10.78
CA ILE A 5 -0.76 20.38 10.60
C ILE A 5 -1.73 19.80 11.63
N ALA A 6 -2.68 19.00 11.15
CA ALA A 6 -3.66 18.36 12.02
C ALA A 6 -2.94 17.62 13.16
N PRO A 7 -3.48 17.68 14.40
CA PRO A 7 -2.87 16.99 15.52
C PRO A 7 -2.75 15.49 15.21
N PRO A 8 -1.70 14.81 15.71
CA PRO A 8 -1.46 13.40 15.40
C PRO A 8 -2.63 12.54 15.89
N LEU A 9 -3.08 11.64 15.01
CA LEU A 9 -4.14 10.67 15.34
C LEU A 9 -3.60 9.67 16.38
N ARG A 10 -4.38 9.43 17.44
CA ARG A 10 -4.08 8.37 18.41
C ARG A 10 -4.72 7.07 17.93
N LEU A 11 -3.90 6.06 17.67
CA LEU A 11 -4.34 4.71 17.35
C LEU A 11 -4.27 3.84 18.61
N SER A 12 -5.31 3.05 18.87
CA SER A 12 -5.35 2.08 19.97
C SER A 12 -5.62 0.70 19.40
N VAL A 13 -4.79 -0.27 19.79
CA VAL A 13 -4.93 -1.66 19.37
C VAL A 13 -6.11 -2.27 20.12
N THR A 14 -7.14 -2.69 19.40
CA THR A 14 -8.35 -3.30 19.99
C THR A 14 -8.22 -4.80 20.19
N GLU A 15 -7.35 -5.46 19.41
CA GLU A 15 -7.16 -6.91 19.41
C GLU A 15 -5.67 -7.25 19.24
N PRO A 16 -5.19 -8.35 19.83
CA PRO A 16 -3.80 -8.76 19.66
C PRO A 16 -3.48 -9.08 18.19
N ALA A 17 -2.23 -8.85 17.80
CA ALA A 17 -1.77 -9.21 16.47
C ALA A 17 -1.93 -10.72 16.22
N ARG A 18 -2.45 -11.08 15.05
CA ARG A 18 -2.59 -12.46 14.59
C ARG A 18 -1.62 -12.73 13.45
N GLU A 19 -1.02 -13.91 13.45
CA GLU A 19 -0.23 -14.38 12.32
C GLU A 19 -1.13 -14.65 11.10
N VAL A 20 -0.64 -14.25 9.93
CA VAL A 20 -1.32 -14.41 8.65
C VAL A 20 -0.42 -15.20 7.70
N SER A 21 -1.03 -16.00 6.84
CA SER A 21 -0.28 -16.80 5.87
C SER A 21 0.29 -15.94 4.75
N HIS A 22 1.35 -16.41 4.08
CA HIS A 22 1.91 -15.75 2.90
C HIS A 22 0.84 -15.50 1.81
N ALA A 23 -0.04 -16.47 1.57
CA ALA A 23 -1.15 -16.34 0.62
C ALA A 23 -2.13 -15.22 1.01
N GLU A 24 -2.45 -15.10 2.30
CA GLU A 24 -3.32 -14.05 2.85
C GLU A 24 -2.70 -12.66 2.71
N VAL A 25 -1.37 -12.55 2.92
CA VAL A 25 -0.62 -11.31 2.71
C VAL A 25 -0.64 -10.88 1.25
N ALA A 26 -0.32 -11.80 0.32
CA ALA A 26 -0.32 -11.49 -1.12
C ALA A 26 -1.71 -11.07 -1.62
N SER A 27 -2.76 -11.77 -1.16
CA SER A 27 -4.16 -11.42 -1.46
C SER A 27 -4.55 -10.03 -0.94
N SER A 28 -4.14 -9.71 0.30
CA SER A 28 -4.41 -8.40 0.91
C SER A 28 -3.73 -7.26 0.16
N ILE A 29 -2.46 -7.44 -0.23
CA ILE A 29 -1.71 -6.44 -1.00
C ILE A 29 -2.37 -6.20 -2.37
N ARG A 30 -2.77 -7.27 -3.08
CA ARG A 30 -3.45 -7.14 -4.38
C ARG A 30 -4.77 -6.39 -4.25
N THR A 31 -5.57 -6.76 -3.25
CA THR A 31 -6.86 -6.10 -2.99
C THR A 31 -6.67 -4.62 -2.71
N PHE A 32 -5.67 -4.28 -1.88
CA PHE A 32 -5.33 -2.89 -1.60
C PHE A 32 -4.93 -2.13 -2.87
N LEU A 33 -4.03 -2.69 -3.70
CA LEU A 33 -3.57 -2.04 -4.92
C LEU A 33 -4.71 -1.81 -5.91
N GLN A 34 -5.60 -2.80 -6.09
CA GLN A 34 -6.79 -2.66 -6.94
C GLN A 34 -7.71 -1.54 -6.45
N GLN A 35 -8.02 -1.49 -5.15
CA GLN A 35 -8.85 -0.45 -4.56
C GLN A 35 -8.19 0.92 -4.62
N TYR A 36 -6.89 0.98 -4.39
CA TYR A 36 -6.10 2.20 -4.46
C TYR A 36 -6.15 2.78 -5.87
N THR A 37 -5.84 1.99 -6.90
CA THR A 37 -5.93 2.39 -8.32
C THR A 37 -7.33 2.83 -8.70
N ALA A 38 -8.37 2.11 -8.28
CA ALA A 38 -9.75 2.45 -8.57
C ALA A 38 -10.16 3.80 -7.95
N ARG A 39 -9.64 4.14 -6.76
CA ARG A 39 -9.92 5.39 -6.06
C ARG A 39 -9.07 6.55 -6.57
N SER A 40 -7.81 6.29 -6.90
CA SER A 40 -6.84 7.32 -7.29
C SER A 40 -6.92 7.68 -8.77
N GLY A 41 -7.72 6.96 -9.58
CA GLY A 41 -7.83 7.17 -11.04
C GLY A 41 -6.52 6.95 -11.80
N SER A 42 -5.49 6.46 -11.11
CA SER A 42 -4.12 6.34 -11.60
C SER A 42 -3.77 4.87 -11.70
N SER A 43 -3.61 4.43 -12.95
CA SER A 43 -3.05 3.12 -13.27
C SER A 43 -1.73 2.94 -12.50
N PRO A 44 -1.45 1.78 -11.86
CA PRO A 44 -0.25 1.56 -11.05
C PRO A 44 1.04 1.48 -11.90
N ALA A 45 0.99 1.90 -13.16
CA ALA A 45 2.12 1.96 -14.08
C ALA A 45 1.97 3.18 -15.01
N SER A 46 2.40 4.36 -14.56
CA SER A 46 2.89 5.38 -15.47
C SER A 46 3.90 6.26 -14.74
N VAL A 47 5.16 6.07 -15.12
CA VAL A 47 6.29 6.90 -14.72
C VAL A 47 6.09 8.26 -15.42
N GLY A 48 5.58 9.28 -14.73
CA GLY A 48 5.35 10.58 -15.36
C GLY A 48 4.67 11.63 -14.49
N LEU A 49 5.47 12.33 -13.68
CA LEU A 49 5.35 13.75 -13.29
C LEU A 49 3.96 14.28 -12.87
N GLY A 50 3.72 14.24 -11.55
CA GLY A 50 2.74 15.08 -10.83
C GLY A 50 3.21 15.26 -9.39
N ALA A 51 3.97 16.33 -9.15
CA ALA A 51 4.96 16.46 -8.09
C ALA A 51 4.38 16.49 -6.65
N GLU A 52 5.08 15.77 -5.76
CA GLU A 52 5.08 15.79 -4.29
C GLU A 52 4.15 14.79 -3.57
N ALA A 53 2.86 14.62 -3.94
CA ALA A 53 2.02 13.58 -3.33
C ALA A 53 1.95 12.27 -4.16
N GLY A 54 2.07 12.38 -5.48
CA GLY A 54 1.98 11.25 -6.41
C GLY A 54 3.24 10.37 -6.44
N THR A 55 4.41 10.93 -6.13
CA THR A 55 5.70 10.23 -6.20
C THR A 55 5.87 9.19 -5.10
N HIS A 56 5.47 9.54 -3.87
CA HIS A 56 5.58 8.65 -2.71
C HIS A 56 4.58 7.49 -2.80
N ALA A 57 3.32 7.77 -3.14
CA ALA A 57 2.31 6.73 -3.22
C ALA A 57 2.53 5.79 -4.42
N SER A 58 3.02 6.30 -5.56
CA SER A 58 3.43 5.48 -6.70
C SER A 58 4.64 4.60 -6.36
N SER A 59 5.66 5.15 -5.69
CA SER A 59 6.81 4.37 -5.20
C SER A 59 6.40 3.27 -4.21
N THR A 60 5.52 3.58 -3.25
CA THR A 60 5.00 2.60 -2.29
C THR A 60 4.17 1.52 -2.98
N SER A 61 3.32 1.87 -3.95
CA SER A 61 2.58 0.87 -4.72
C SER A 61 3.50 -0.09 -5.48
N ALA A 62 4.58 0.42 -6.07
CA ALA A 62 5.59 -0.41 -6.75
C ALA A 62 6.40 -1.29 -5.78
N GLN A 63 6.64 -0.82 -4.54
CA GLN A 63 7.24 -1.65 -3.48
C GLN A 63 6.29 -2.77 -3.04
N LEU A 64 5.00 -2.46 -2.89
CA LEU A 64 3.97 -3.43 -2.51
C LEU A 64 3.76 -4.50 -3.59
N SER A 65 3.73 -4.13 -4.87
CA SER A 65 3.64 -5.10 -5.97
C SER A 65 4.80 -6.10 -5.96
N ARG A 66 6.04 -5.60 -5.79
CA ARG A 66 7.24 -6.45 -5.68
C ARG A 66 7.19 -7.35 -4.44
N LEU A 67 6.67 -6.85 -3.33
CA LEU A 67 6.49 -7.63 -2.11
C LEU A 67 5.51 -8.78 -2.34
N ALA A 68 4.36 -8.53 -2.98
CA ALA A 68 3.39 -9.58 -3.28
C ALA A 68 4.00 -10.70 -4.14
N GLU A 69 4.75 -10.35 -5.19
CA GLU A 69 5.43 -11.34 -6.04
C GLU A 69 6.45 -12.19 -5.28
N ASN A 70 7.20 -11.57 -4.36
CA ASN A 70 8.19 -12.30 -3.56
C ASN A 70 7.52 -13.24 -2.55
N VAL A 71 6.44 -12.79 -1.90
CA VAL A 71 5.67 -13.60 -0.95
C VAL A 71 5.03 -14.81 -1.64
N GLU A 72 4.56 -14.67 -2.88
CA GLU A 72 4.01 -15.79 -3.65
C GLU A 72 5.08 -16.82 -4.06
N LYS A 73 6.26 -16.34 -4.45
CA LYS A 73 7.40 -17.22 -4.74
C LYS A 73 7.80 -18.04 -3.52
N GLU A 74 7.81 -17.42 -2.34
CA GLU A 74 8.12 -18.10 -1.09
C GLU A 74 7.04 -19.10 -0.68
N SER A 75 5.76 -18.75 -0.88
CA SER A 75 4.64 -19.66 -0.59
C SER A 75 4.58 -20.90 -1.50
N SER A 76 5.29 -20.89 -2.64
CA SER A 76 5.29 -21.97 -3.63
C SER A 76 6.49 -22.92 -3.54
N ARG A 77 7.40 -22.67 -2.58
CA ARG A 77 8.56 -23.52 -2.28
C ARG A 77 8.20 -24.59 -1.25
#